data_AF-A0A0L8H4N5-F1
#
_entry.id   AF-A0A0L8H4N5-F1
#
_cell.length_a   1.000
_cell.length_b   1.000
_cell.length_c   1.000
_cell.angle_alpha   90.00
_cell.angle_beta   90.00
_cell.angle_gamma   90.00
#
_symmetry.space_group_name_H-M   'P 1'
#
loop_
_entity.id
_entity.type
_entity.pdbx_description
1 polymer ?
#
loop_
_entity_poly.entity_id
_entity_poly.type
_entity_poly.pdbx_seq_one_letter_code
_entity_poly.pdbx_strand_id
1 'polypeptide(L)'
;LLGAVVEVKFDRPIETAAILTCDKIFTSTTQLGNEAACNWYSDSTLIITVGKGNDLVILGSYLTFANNAVKAKGQSYAIAIESTIVVGRPDQPVSVESVIEGPSEIPNCGFVQYTGTKSRGSGGRQLTYEWTIPNITIVDNTKDSIMLNSSDLQIGTEYTVTLNVKNFLAVIDNSSLIITRDANAIPIVYLSSDVDAQNVQVTDT
;
A
#
# COMPACT_ATOMS: atom_id res chain seq x y z
N LEU A 1 -6.19 1.00 -11.35
CA LEU A 1 -5.34 1.88 -10.52
C LEU A 1 -3.96 1.93 -11.13
N LEU A 2 -3.52 3.12 -11.57
CA LEU A 2 -2.13 3.37 -11.95
C LEU A 2 -1.28 3.24 -10.67
N GLY A 3 -0.21 2.44 -10.73
CA GLY A 3 0.64 2.15 -9.58
C GLY A 3 1.42 3.36 -9.09
N ALA A 4 2.14 3.20 -7.97
CA ALA A 4 3.08 4.18 -7.48
C ALA A 4 4.09 4.60 -8.57
N VAL A 5 4.47 5.87 -8.58
CA VAL A 5 5.41 6.43 -9.56
C VAL A 5 6.80 6.56 -8.92
N VAL A 6 7.84 6.21 -9.69
CA VAL A 6 9.24 6.51 -9.35
C VAL A 6 9.75 7.56 -10.32
N GLU A 7 10.31 8.64 -9.77
CA GLU A 7 10.91 9.72 -10.54
C GLU A 7 12.44 9.63 -10.47
N VAL A 8 13.10 9.66 -11.63
CA VAL A 8 14.56 9.72 -11.74
C VAL A 8 14.94 11.07 -12.33
N LYS A 9 15.65 11.88 -11.52
CA LYS A 9 16.12 13.22 -11.90
C LYS A 9 17.60 13.19 -12.23
N PHE A 10 17.96 13.88 -13.31
CA PHE A 10 19.34 14.04 -13.75
C PHE A 10 19.79 15.49 -13.52
N ASP A 11 21.07 15.68 -13.20
CA ASP A 11 21.68 17.00 -13.00
C ASP A 11 21.91 17.77 -14.32
N ARG A 12 21.68 17.10 -15.45
CA ARG A 12 21.89 17.62 -16.80
C ARG A 12 20.93 16.95 -17.81
N PRO A 13 20.66 17.60 -18.96
CA PRO A 13 19.93 16.97 -20.06
C PRO A 13 20.58 15.69 -20.58
N ILE A 14 19.75 14.67 -20.80
CA ILE A 14 20.06 13.35 -21.35
C ILE A 14 19.53 13.27 -22.78
N GLU A 15 20.22 12.53 -23.63
CA GLU A 15 19.76 12.18 -24.96
C GLU A 15 18.58 11.20 -24.88
N THR A 16 17.36 11.69 -25.15
CA THR A 16 16.11 10.92 -25.03
C THR A 16 15.55 10.45 -26.39
N ALA A 17 16.21 10.77 -27.50
CA ALA A 17 15.66 10.64 -28.85
C ALA A 17 15.43 9.19 -29.33
N ALA A 18 15.92 8.18 -28.59
CA ALA A 18 15.48 6.81 -28.75
C ALA A 18 14.44 6.53 -27.65
N ILE A 19 13.21 6.15 -28.02
CA ILE A 19 12.20 5.70 -27.05
C ILE A 19 12.71 4.41 -26.42
N LEU A 20 13.28 4.53 -25.21
CA LEU A 20 13.79 3.40 -24.45
C LEU A 20 12.66 2.90 -23.56
N THR A 21 12.05 1.78 -23.94
CA THR A 21 11.25 0.97 -23.03
C THR A 21 12.06 0.68 -21.76
N CYS A 22 11.41 0.34 -20.64
CA CYS A 22 12.14 0.15 -19.38
C CYS A 22 13.31 -0.85 -19.47
N ASP A 23 13.20 -1.88 -20.31
CA ASP A 23 14.24 -2.89 -20.58
C ASP A 23 15.44 -2.37 -21.39
N LYS A 24 15.27 -1.23 -22.06
CA LYS A 24 16.37 -0.52 -22.73
C LYS A 24 17.05 0.49 -21.81
N ILE A 25 16.36 0.96 -20.78
CA ILE A 25 16.92 1.89 -19.78
C ILE A 25 17.66 1.14 -18.68
N PHE A 26 17.08 0.04 -18.18
CA PHE A 26 17.59 -0.69 -17.03
C PHE A 26 18.01 -2.11 -17.41
N THR A 27 19.03 -2.63 -16.72
CA THR A 27 19.49 -4.02 -16.91
C THR A 27 18.45 -5.06 -16.50
N SER A 28 17.55 -4.69 -15.59
CA SER A 28 16.43 -5.52 -15.14
C SER A 28 15.20 -4.65 -14.86
N THR A 29 14.03 -5.15 -15.24
CA THR A 29 12.74 -4.51 -15.02
C THR A 29 11.82 -5.32 -14.12
N THR A 30 12.28 -6.46 -13.58
CA THR A 30 11.46 -7.37 -12.77
C THR A 30 10.79 -6.65 -11.60
N GLN A 31 11.55 -5.79 -10.92
CA GLN A 31 11.05 -5.01 -9.77
C GLN A 31 10.14 -3.85 -10.19
N LEU A 32 10.08 -3.49 -11.47
CA LEU A 32 9.11 -2.51 -11.95
C LEU A 32 7.73 -3.12 -12.12
N GLY A 33 7.61 -4.46 -12.16
CA GLY A 33 6.35 -5.16 -12.31
C GLY A 33 5.90 -5.33 -13.76
N ASN A 34 4.87 -6.17 -13.95
CA ASN A 34 4.26 -6.37 -15.25
C ASN A 34 3.53 -5.10 -15.72
N GLU A 35 3.63 -4.78 -17.01
CA GLU A 35 3.09 -3.55 -17.62
C GLU A 35 3.73 -2.25 -17.09
N ALA A 36 4.93 -2.31 -16.50
CA ALA A 36 5.68 -1.11 -16.14
C ALA A 36 5.96 -0.25 -17.37
N ALA A 37 5.90 1.07 -17.20
CA ALA A 37 6.13 2.02 -18.26
C ALA A 37 7.18 3.06 -17.85
N CYS A 38 8.10 3.35 -18.76
CA CYS A 38 9.15 4.34 -18.58
C CYS A 38 8.95 5.44 -19.61
N ASN A 39 8.74 6.66 -19.15
CA ASN A 39 8.43 7.81 -19.98
C ASN A 39 9.30 9.00 -19.58
N TRP A 40 9.99 9.58 -20.55
CA TRP A 40 10.71 10.83 -20.33
C TRP A 40 9.71 11.98 -20.25
N TYR A 41 9.62 12.61 -19.08
CA TYR A 41 8.82 13.83 -18.88
C TYR A 41 9.54 15.06 -19.45
N SER A 42 10.87 15.08 -19.31
CA SER A 42 11.77 16.08 -19.89
C SER A 42 13.09 15.38 -20.28
N ASP A 43 14.06 16.13 -20.82
CA ASP A 43 15.41 15.61 -21.02
C ASP A 43 16.20 15.40 -19.71
N SER A 44 15.66 15.78 -18.56
CA SER A 44 16.31 15.61 -17.25
C SER A 44 15.45 14.83 -16.24
N THR A 45 14.30 14.29 -16.68
CA THR A 45 13.35 13.63 -15.79
C THR A 45 12.72 12.42 -16.47
N LEU A 46 12.98 11.25 -15.90
CA LEU A 46 12.35 10.00 -16.27
C LEU A 46 11.28 9.64 -15.23
N ILE A 47 10.08 9.35 -15.71
CA ILE A 47 8.95 8.89 -14.92
C ILE A 47 8.75 7.40 -15.17
N ILE A 48 8.81 6.62 -14.10
CA ILE A 48 8.56 5.18 -14.12
C ILE A 48 7.22 4.92 -13.45
N THR A 49 6.23 4.51 -14.23
CA THR A 49 4.98 3.99 -13.70
C THR A 49 5.20 2.52 -13.35
N VAL A 50 5.17 2.21 -12.04
CA VAL A 50 5.32 0.84 -11.56
C VAL A 50 4.07 0.05 -11.93
N GLY A 51 4.30 -1.13 -12.51
CA GLY A 51 3.28 -2.07 -12.91
C GLY A 51 2.74 -2.90 -11.74
N LYS A 52 2.22 -4.10 -12.05
CA LYS A 52 1.64 -5.03 -11.07
C LYS A 52 2.59 -6.19 -10.77
N GLY A 53 2.57 -6.68 -9.54
CA GLY A 53 3.39 -7.82 -9.11
C GLY A 53 3.56 -7.87 -7.60
N ASN A 54 4.25 -8.92 -7.12
CA ASN A 54 4.49 -9.12 -5.69
C ASN A 54 5.86 -8.59 -5.24
N ASP A 55 6.85 -8.57 -6.14
CA ASP A 55 8.23 -8.15 -5.85
C ASP A 55 8.53 -6.78 -6.45
N LEU A 56 7.64 -5.81 -6.21
CA LEU A 56 7.78 -4.46 -6.73
C LEU A 56 8.88 -3.69 -5.99
N VAL A 57 9.46 -2.72 -6.68
CA VAL A 57 10.49 -1.81 -6.18
C VAL A 57 10.07 -1.17 -4.86
N ILE A 58 10.91 -1.28 -3.82
CA ILE A 58 10.69 -0.72 -2.49
C ILE A 58 11.81 0.27 -2.13
N LEU A 59 11.70 0.92 -0.98
CA LEU A 59 12.77 1.75 -0.45
C LEU A 59 14.07 0.94 -0.30
N GLY A 60 15.18 1.51 -0.79
CA GLY A 60 16.48 0.86 -0.79
C GLY A 60 16.71 -0.13 -1.94
N SER A 61 15.70 -0.39 -2.79
CA SER A 61 15.91 -1.14 -4.03
C SER A 61 16.86 -0.42 -4.97
N TYR A 62 17.52 -1.18 -5.83
CA TYR A 62 18.49 -0.68 -6.80
C TYR A 62 17.92 -0.76 -8.21
N LEU A 63 18.07 0.31 -8.98
CA LEU A 63 17.87 0.28 -10.44
C LEU A 63 19.22 0.53 -11.11
N THR A 64 19.64 -0.38 -11.97
CA THR A 64 20.93 -0.29 -12.66
C THR A 64 20.69 0.06 -14.12
N PHE A 65 21.31 1.14 -14.59
CA PHE A 65 21.19 1.53 -15.99
C PHE A 65 21.85 0.48 -16.90
N ALA A 66 21.19 0.19 -18.02
CA ALA A 66 21.78 -0.64 -19.06
C ALA A 66 22.95 0.09 -19.73
N ASN A 67 23.89 -0.69 -20.26
CA ASN A 67 25.06 -0.12 -20.94
C ASN A 67 24.60 0.77 -22.12
N ASN A 68 25.19 1.95 -22.23
CA ASN A 68 24.88 2.95 -23.26
C ASN A 68 23.46 3.53 -23.23
N ALA A 69 22.64 3.25 -22.20
CA ALA A 69 21.25 3.70 -22.14
C ALA A 69 21.09 5.20 -21.87
N VAL A 70 21.96 5.79 -21.05
CA VAL A 70 21.84 7.16 -20.59
C VAL A 70 23.13 7.93 -20.91
N LYS A 71 23.03 8.97 -21.73
CA LYS A 71 24.15 9.82 -22.18
C LYS A 71 23.76 11.30 -22.14
N ALA A 72 24.72 12.18 -21.88
CA ALA A 72 24.47 13.62 -21.94
C ALA A 72 24.03 14.05 -23.35
N LYS A 73 22.99 14.88 -23.44
CA LYS A 73 22.42 15.38 -24.69
C LYS A 73 23.41 16.25 -25.46
N GLY A 74 23.46 16.10 -26.77
CA GLY A 74 24.26 16.97 -27.65
C GLY A 74 25.79 16.79 -27.55
N GLN A 75 26.26 15.69 -26.94
CA GLN A 75 27.69 15.39 -26.83
C GLN A 75 28.06 14.12 -27.61
N SER A 76 28.83 14.28 -28.69
CA SER A 76 29.22 13.17 -29.60
C SER A 76 30.12 12.10 -28.97
N TYR A 77 30.81 12.43 -27.87
CA TYR A 77 31.68 11.52 -27.13
C TYR A 77 31.24 11.37 -25.67
N ALA A 78 29.93 11.56 -25.39
CA ALA A 78 29.40 11.36 -24.05
C ALA A 78 29.65 9.92 -23.59
N ILE A 79 30.32 9.80 -22.44
CA ILE A 79 30.42 8.54 -21.71
C ILE A 79 29.03 8.23 -21.15
N ALA A 80 28.58 6.98 -21.32
CA ALA A 80 27.32 6.53 -20.77
C ALA A 80 27.39 6.46 -19.24
N ILE A 81 26.26 6.73 -18.60
CA ILE A 81 26.14 6.50 -17.16
C ILE A 81 26.05 4.99 -16.93
N GLU A 82 27.06 4.42 -16.27
CA GLU A 82 27.10 3.02 -15.82
C GLU A 82 26.93 2.97 -14.30
N SER A 83 25.85 3.56 -13.80
CA SER A 83 25.58 3.66 -12.36
C SER A 83 24.35 2.87 -11.94
N THR A 84 24.34 2.53 -10.66
CA THR A 84 23.16 2.06 -9.95
C THR A 84 22.58 3.21 -9.15
N ILE A 85 21.26 3.42 -9.26
CA ILE A 85 20.52 4.37 -8.42
C ILE A 85 19.79 3.62 -7.30
N VAL A 86 19.72 4.24 -6.13
CA VAL A 86 18.99 3.72 -4.98
C VAL A 86 17.64 4.40 -4.90
N VAL A 87 16.59 3.61 -4.74
CA VAL A 87 15.21 4.11 -4.62
C VAL A 87 15.03 4.71 -3.23
N GLY A 88 14.96 6.04 -3.20
CA GLY A 88 14.78 6.83 -1.99
C GLY A 88 13.32 7.05 -1.62
N ARG A 89 13.12 7.74 -0.48
CA ARG A 89 11.80 8.26 -0.09
C ARG A 89 11.43 9.46 -0.95
N PRO A 90 10.13 9.64 -1.28
CA PRO A 90 9.67 10.89 -1.87
C PRO A 90 9.81 12.05 -0.87
N ASP A 91 9.98 13.27 -1.39
CA ASP A 91 10.08 14.49 -0.57
C ASP A 91 8.82 14.72 0.28
N GLN A 92 7.66 14.31 -0.26
CA GLN A 92 6.36 14.37 0.42
C GLN A 92 5.75 12.96 0.44
N PRO A 93 6.03 12.14 1.47
CA PRO A 93 5.46 10.81 1.56
C PRO A 93 3.96 10.87 1.85
N VAL A 94 3.22 9.92 1.28
CA VAL A 94 1.80 9.71 1.60
C VAL A 94 1.68 9.30 3.07
N SER A 95 0.80 10.00 3.81
CA SER A 95 0.42 9.63 5.17
C SER A 95 -0.47 8.39 5.17
N VAL A 96 -0.32 7.55 6.19
CA VAL A 96 -1.20 6.39 6.44
C VAL A 96 -2.24 6.78 7.47
N GLU A 97 -3.46 6.26 7.30
CA GLU A 97 -4.56 6.40 8.24
C GLU A 97 -5.09 4.99 8.54
N SER A 98 -4.97 4.54 9.79
CA SER A 98 -5.49 3.27 10.28
C SER A 98 -6.92 3.44 10.78
N VAL A 99 -7.84 2.58 10.35
CA VAL A 99 -9.25 2.61 10.75
C VAL A 99 -9.70 1.19 11.09
N ILE A 100 -10.22 0.99 12.31
CA ILE A 100 -10.90 -0.25 12.71
C ILE A 100 -12.40 -0.04 12.57
N GLU A 101 -13.07 -0.98 11.91
CA GLU A 101 -14.52 -1.13 11.96
C GLU A 101 -14.89 -2.45 12.61
N GLY A 102 -15.85 -2.39 13.51
CA GLY A 102 -16.39 -3.52 14.25
C GLY A 102 -17.10 -3.03 15.51
N PRO A 103 -17.80 -3.91 16.23
CA PRO A 103 -18.55 -3.53 17.42
C PRO A 103 -17.63 -3.36 18.63
N SER A 104 -17.97 -2.38 19.49
CA SER A 104 -17.38 -2.22 20.82
C SER A 104 -18.00 -3.18 21.85
N GLU A 105 -19.19 -3.71 21.58
CA GLU A 105 -19.87 -4.68 22.44
C GLU A 105 -19.99 -6.02 21.71
N ILE A 106 -19.43 -7.06 22.32
CA ILE A 106 -19.33 -8.39 21.72
C ILE A 106 -20.39 -9.30 22.36
N PRO A 107 -21.12 -10.10 21.56
CA PRO A 107 -22.11 -11.04 22.06
C PRO A 107 -21.46 -12.13 22.90
N ASN A 108 -22.26 -12.78 23.74
CA ASN A 108 -21.76 -13.84 24.60
C ASN A 108 -21.17 -15.05 23.84
N CYS A 109 -21.57 -15.30 22.58
CA CYS A 109 -21.08 -16.44 21.83
C CYS A 109 -20.88 -16.12 20.34
N GLY A 110 -20.12 -16.98 19.66
CA GLY A 110 -19.84 -16.85 18.24
C GLY A 110 -18.62 -15.98 17.95
N PHE A 111 -18.50 -15.61 16.68
CA PHE A 111 -17.38 -14.84 16.17
C PHE A 111 -17.83 -13.43 15.77
N VAL A 112 -16.96 -12.46 16.02
CA VAL A 112 -17.12 -11.08 15.58
C VAL A 112 -16.04 -10.73 14.59
N GLN A 113 -16.42 -10.08 13.50
CA GLN A 113 -15.47 -9.58 12.51
C GLN A 113 -15.02 -8.16 12.87
N TYR A 114 -13.72 -7.92 12.76
CA TYR A 114 -13.14 -6.58 12.70
C TYR A 114 -12.46 -6.40 11.36
N THR A 115 -12.63 -5.23 10.74
CA THR A 115 -12.03 -4.92 9.43
C THR A 115 -11.25 -3.61 9.46
N GLY A 116 -10.16 -3.60 8.71
CA GLY A 116 -9.26 -2.47 8.47
C GLY A 116 -9.42 -1.90 7.07
N THR A 117 -10.39 -2.37 6.28
CA THR A 117 -10.54 -2.04 4.85
C THR A 117 -10.76 -0.57 4.55
N LYS A 118 -11.23 0.22 5.52
CA LYS A 118 -11.33 1.69 5.40
C LYS A 118 -10.04 2.45 5.64
N SER A 119 -8.95 1.76 6.00
CA SER A 119 -7.62 2.36 6.14
C SER A 119 -7.13 2.92 4.81
N ARG A 120 -6.37 4.02 4.85
CA ARG A 120 -5.93 4.78 3.67
C ARG A 120 -4.43 5.02 3.68
N GLY A 121 -3.93 5.63 2.61
CA GLY A 121 -2.51 6.00 2.50
C GLY A 121 -1.61 4.97 1.81
N SER A 122 -2.21 4.11 0.98
CA SER A 122 -1.50 3.03 0.31
C SER A 122 -0.60 3.49 -0.86
N GLY A 123 -0.86 4.70 -1.39
CA GLY A 123 -0.16 5.24 -2.55
C GLY A 123 -0.32 4.39 -3.82
N GLY A 124 -1.47 3.72 -3.97
CA GLY A 124 -1.76 2.86 -5.13
C GLY A 124 -1.18 1.44 -5.02
N ARG A 125 -0.62 1.07 -3.86
CA ARG A 125 -0.16 -0.30 -3.55
C ARG A 125 -1.00 -0.94 -2.45
N GLN A 126 -0.73 -2.20 -2.14
CA GLN A 126 -1.41 -2.89 -1.05
C GLN A 126 -0.89 -2.38 0.31
N LEU A 127 -1.80 -2.17 1.27
CA LEU A 127 -1.47 -1.94 2.67
C LEU A 127 -1.14 -3.26 3.37
N THR A 128 -0.24 -3.21 4.34
CA THR A 128 0.01 -4.33 5.25
C THR A 128 -0.66 -4.04 6.58
N TYR A 129 -1.24 -5.07 7.18
CA TYR A 129 -2.02 -5.00 8.41
C TYR A 129 -1.37 -5.86 9.48
N GLU A 130 -1.51 -5.46 10.74
CA GLU A 130 -1.13 -6.26 11.89
C GLU A 130 -2.10 -5.97 13.04
N TRP A 131 -2.90 -6.97 13.37
CA TRP A 131 -3.87 -6.93 14.46
C TRP A 131 -3.27 -7.49 15.74
N THR A 132 -3.56 -6.84 16.87
CA THR A 132 -3.16 -7.29 18.20
C THR A 132 -4.25 -7.03 19.22
N ILE A 133 -4.43 -7.99 20.13
CA ILE A 133 -5.20 -7.83 21.37
C ILE A 133 -4.32 -8.39 22.48
N PRO A 134 -4.03 -7.64 23.56
CA PRO A 134 -3.19 -8.13 24.64
C PRO A 134 -3.68 -9.47 25.20
N ASN A 135 -2.76 -10.44 25.30
CA ASN A 135 -2.99 -11.80 25.83
C ASN A 135 -3.99 -12.66 25.02
N ILE A 136 -4.39 -12.24 23.81
CA ILE A 136 -5.25 -13.02 22.92
C ILE A 136 -4.48 -13.30 21.62
N THR A 137 -4.43 -14.57 21.21
CA THR A 137 -3.83 -14.95 19.93
C THR A 137 -4.84 -14.79 18.82
N ILE A 138 -4.52 -13.99 17.81
CA ILE A 138 -5.38 -13.75 16.64
C ILE A 138 -4.87 -14.61 15.48
N VAL A 139 -5.72 -15.48 14.96
CA VAL A 139 -5.43 -16.23 13.73
C VAL A 139 -5.46 -15.27 12.55
N ASP A 140 -4.50 -15.40 11.63
CA ASP A 140 -4.40 -14.57 10.42
C ASP A 140 -4.34 -13.06 10.71
N ASN A 141 -3.64 -12.67 11.76
CA ASN A 141 -3.52 -11.28 12.22
C ASN A 141 -2.87 -10.31 11.21
N THR A 142 -2.46 -10.77 10.03
CA THR A 142 -1.89 -9.96 8.95
C THR A 142 -2.87 -9.63 7.82
N LYS A 143 -4.12 -10.11 7.92
CA LYS A 143 -5.18 -9.82 6.95
C LYS A 143 -5.82 -8.45 7.21
N ASP A 144 -6.51 -7.94 6.20
CA ASP A 144 -7.32 -6.72 6.31
C ASP A 144 -8.56 -6.89 7.18
N SER A 145 -8.96 -8.13 7.48
CA SER A 145 -10.02 -8.48 8.42
C SER A 145 -9.61 -9.66 9.30
N ILE A 146 -10.09 -9.65 10.54
CA ILE A 146 -9.92 -10.75 11.50
C ILE A 146 -11.28 -11.20 12.04
N MET A 147 -11.35 -12.47 12.46
CA MET A 147 -12.47 -13.02 13.22
C MET A 147 -12.01 -13.27 14.65
N LEU A 148 -12.69 -12.66 15.61
CA LEU A 148 -12.45 -12.84 17.03
C LEU A 148 -13.49 -13.79 17.61
N ASN A 149 -13.07 -14.87 18.28
CA ASN A 149 -13.99 -15.73 19.00
C ASN A 149 -14.32 -15.08 20.34
N SER A 150 -15.60 -14.80 20.58
CA SER A 150 -16.07 -14.19 21.83
C SER A 150 -15.69 -15.02 23.05
N SER A 151 -15.54 -16.34 22.89
CA SER A 151 -15.17 -17.27 23.95
C SER A 151 -13.77 -17.03 24.52
N ASP A 152 -12.89 -16.38 23.76
CA ASP A 152 -11.51 -16.09 24.17
C ASP A 152 -11.45 -14.90 25.16
N LEU A 153 -12.54 -14.14 25.27
CA LEU A 153 -12.64 -12.95 26.12
C LEU A 153 -13.42 -13.25 27.40
N GLN A 154 -12.98 -12.64 28.50
CA GLN A 154 -13.73 -12.66 29.75
C GLN A 154 -14.91 -11.67 29.71
N ILE A 155 -16.06 -12.11 30.20
CA ILE A 155 -17.27 -11.27 30.29
C ILE A 155 -16.99 -10.06 31.19
N GLY A 156 -17.42 -8.88 30.75
CA GLY A 156 -17.27 -7.62 31.49
C GLY A 156 -15.85 -7.08 31.59
N THR A 157 -14.89 -7.71 30.93
CA THR A 157 -13.50 -7.22 30.86
C THR A 157 -13.28 -6.43 29.58
N GLU A 158 -12.68 -5.26 29.69
CA GLU A 158 -12.29 -4.44 28.55
C GLU A 158 -11.01 -4.98 27.91
N TYR A 159 -11.02 -5.10 26.59
CA TYR A 159 -9.85 -5.41 25.78
C TYR A 159 -9.62 -4.31 24.76
N THR A 160 -8.36 -4.06 24.41
CA THR A 160 -8.01 -3.10 23.36
C THR A 160 -7.60 -3.86 22.09
N VAL A 161 -8.43 -3.77 21.05
CA VAL A 161 -8.06 -4.18 19.70
C VAL A 161 -7.21 -3.08 19.11
N THR A 162 -6.01 -3.42 18.64
CA THR A 162 -5.11 -2.48 17.96
C THR A 162 -4.82 -2.97 16.54
N LEU A 163 -4.94 -2.08 15.57
CA LEU A 163 -4.60 -2.32 14.17
C LEU A 163 -3.44 -1.40 13.77
N ASN A 164 -2.31 -2.00 13.44
CA ASN A 164 -1.20 -1.31 12.78
C ASN A 164 -1.35 -1.46 11.27
N VAL A 165 -1.33 -0.33 10.56
CA VAL A 165 -1.39 -0.30 9.10
C VAL A 165 -0.11 0.33 8.58
N LYS A 166 0.49 -0.31 7.58
CA LYS A 166 1.76 0.14 6.99
C LYS A 166 1.69 0.14 5.47
N ASN A 167 2.16 1.21 4.85
CA ASN A 167 2.29 1.30 3.40
C ASN A 167 3.68 0.84 2.89
N PHE A 168 3.86 0.83 1.57
CA PHE A 168 5.09 0.39 0.92
C PHE A 168 6.33 1.27 1.21
N LEU A 169 6.14 2.46 1.77
CA LEU A 169 7.21 3.38 2.21
C LEU A 169 7.61 3.13 3.68
N ALA A 170 7.06 2.09 4.30
CA ALA A 170 7.18 1.80 5.72
C ALA A 170 6.69 2.94 6.63
N VAL A 171 5.76 3.76 6.15
CA VAL A 171 4.99 4.70 6.99
C VAL A 171 3.91 3.88 7.68
N ILE A 172 3.74 4.10 8.98
CA ILE A 172 2.83 3.34 9.84
C ILE A 172 1.86 4.31 10.50
N ASP A 173 0.62 3.89 10.63
CA ASP A 173 -0.34 4.47 11.56
C ASP A 173 -1.03 3.35 12.36
N ASN A 174 -1.58 3.69 13.52
CA ASN A 174 -2.27 2.74 14.38
C ASN A 174 -3.61 3.31 14.87
N SER A 175 -4.59 2.43 14.99
CA SER A 175 -5.88 2.72 15.59
C SER A 175 -6.20 1.69 16.67
N SER A 176 -7.02 2.10 17.63
CA SER A 176 -7.43 1.25 18.74
C SER A 176 -8.93 1.33 18.96
N LEU A 177 -9.54 0.20 19.32
CA LEU A 177 -10.94 0.08 19.70
C LEU A 177 -11.03 -0.69 21.01
N ILE A 178 -11.71 -0.11 22.00
CA ILE A 178 -12.03 -0.81 23.26
C ILE A 178 -13.26 -1.68 23.02
N ILE A 179 -13.16 -2.94 23.39
CA ILE A 179 -14.22 -3.94 23.25
C ILE A 179 -14.52 -4.61 24.59
N THR A 180 -15.78 -4.96 24.81
CA THR A 180 -16.21 -5.68 26.01
C THR A 180 -17.18 -6.79 25.61
N ARG A 181 -16.97 -7.99 26.15
CA ARG A 181 -17.91 -9.10 26.00
C ARG A 181 -19.05 -8.96 27.01
N ASP A 182 -20.28 -8.92 26.51
CA ASP A 182 -21.48 -8.91 27.34
C ASP A 182 -21.98 -10.35 27.61
N ALA A 183 -22.63 -10.55 28.75
CA ALA A 183 -23.27 -11.81 29.11
C ALA A 183 -24.55 -12.08 28.30
N ASN A 184 -25.17 -11.03 27.77
CA ASN A 184 -26.41 -11.09 27.01
C ASN A 184 -26.15 -11.32 25.52
N ALA A 185 -27.13 -11.92 24.84
CA ALA A 185 -27.14 -12.00 23.39
C ALA A 185 -27.52 -10.62 22.82
N ILE A 186 -26.53 -9.80 22.50
CA ILE A 186 -26.73 -8.49 21.89
C ILE A 186 -26.73 -8.65 20.35
N PRO A 187 -27.81 -8.27 19.63
CA PRO A 187 -27.75 -8.19 18.18
C PRO A 187 -26.82 -7.05 17.78
N ILE A 188 -25.78 -7.37 17.02
CA ILE A 188 -24.89 -6.36 16.46
C ILE A 188 -25.50 -5.87 15.14
N VAL A 189 -25.69 -4.56 15.01
CA VAL A 189 -26.08 -3.90 13.77
C VAL A 189 -25.00 -2.90 13.40
N TYR A 190 -24.44 -3.01 12.20
CA TYR A 190 -23.54 -2.00 11.65
C TYR A 190 -23.96 -1.64 10.23
N LEU A 191 -23.88 -0.35 9.90
CA LEU A 191 -24.03 0.14 8.54
C LEU A 191 -22.69 -0.05 7.83
N SER A 192 -22.58 -1.06 6.97
CA SER A 192 -21.49 -1.10 6.00
C SER A 192 -21.72 -0.01 4.96
N SER A 193 -20.69 0.79 4.70
CA SER A 193 -20.67 1.70 3.55
C SER A 193 -19.79 1.10 2.44
N ASP A 194 -20.10 -0.12 2.01
CA ASP A 194 -19.66 -0.59 0.69
C ASP A 194 -20.46 0.20 -0.35
N VAL A 195 -19.93 1.35 -0.74
CA VAL A 195 -20.51 2.15 -1.82
C VAL A 195 -20.30 1.39 -3.12
N ASP A 196 -21.29 0.62 -3.55
CA ASP A 196 -21.63 0.50 -4.97
C ASP A 196 -22.95 1.21 -5.22
N ALA A 197 -22.90 2.55 -5.15
CA ALA A 197 -24.04 3.44 -5.39
C ALA A 197 -24.45 3.52 -6.88
N GLN A 198 -24.22 2.46 -7.68
CA GLN A 198 -24.65 2.41 -9.08
C GLN A 198 -26.00 1.70 -9.27
N ASN A 199 -26.62 1.10 -8.26
CA ASN A 199 -27.86 0.31 -8.45
C ASN A 199 -29.00 0.55 -7.45
N VAL A 200 -29.03 1.66 -6.71
CA VAL A 200 -30.23 1.99 -5.92
C VAL A 200 -31.23 2.74 -6.82
N GLN A 201 -32.10 1.98 -7.49
CA GLN A 201 -33.35 2.52 -8.04
C GLN A 201 -34.30 2.74 -6.86
N VAL A 202 -34.50 4.01 -6.49
CA VAL A 202 -35.58 4.40 -5.59
C VAL A 202 -36.87 4.31 -6.41
N THR A 203 -37.67 3.28 -6.19
CA THR A 203 -39.06 3.29 -6.66
C THR A 203 -39.89 4.06 -5.65
N ASP A 204 -40.22 5.31 -5.99
CA ASP A 204 -41.25 6.07 -5.30
C ASP A 204 -42.63 5.44 -5.54
N THR A 205 -43.43 5.37 -4.48
CA THR A 205 -44.89 5.11 -4.52
C THR A 205 -45.60 6.41 -4.20
#